data_AF-A0A2D4PNR9-F1
#
_entry.id   AF-A0A2D4PNR9-F1
#
_cell.length_a   1.000
_cell.length_b   1.000
_cell.length_c   1.000
_cell.angle_alpha   90.00
_cell.angle_beta   90.00
_cell.angle_gamma   90.00
#
_symmetry.space_group_name_H-M   'P 1'
#
loop_
_entity.id
_entity.type
_entity.pdbx_description
1 polymer ?
#
loop_
_entity_poly.entity_id
_entity_poly.type
_entity_poly.pdbx_seq_one_letter_code
_entity_poly.pdbx_strand_id
1 'polypeptide(L)'
;MSYQQCEFNFGAKPFKYPPSAKFNTFNNYAFLTAEEKIILPRHRRLALLKQVSIRENCCTLCCDEIADTELRPCGHSDLCMECALQLETCPLCRQEIQTRVRQIAHIS
;
A
#
# COMPACT_ATOMS: atom_id res chain seq x y z
N MET A 1 -15.23 -27.47 -13.98
CA MET A 1 -14.20 -26.43 -14.16
C MET A 1 -12.98 -26.84 -13.35
N SER A 2 -11.96 -27.41 -13.98
CA SER A 2 -10.71 -27.77 -13.29
C SER A 2 -10.01 -26.48 -12.87
N TYR A 3 -9.93 -26.21 -11.57
CA TYR A 3 -9.17 -25.06 -11.06
C TYR A 3 -7.70 -25.30 -11.39
N GLN A 4 -7.16 -24.54 -12.34
CA GLN A 4 -5.74 -24.57 -12.66
C GLN A 4 -5.03 -23.66 -11.65
N GLN A 5 -4.22 -24.27 -10.78
CA GLN A 5 -3.38 -23.53 -9.85
C GLN A 5 -2.01 -23.32 -10.50
N CYS A 6 -1.55 -22.06 -10.50
CA CYS A 6 -0.21 -21.68 -10.93
C CYS A 6 0.60 -21.26 -9.70
N GLU A 7 1.76 -21.88 -9.50
CA GLU A 7 2.74 -21.45 -8.49
C GLU A 7 3.70 -20.44 -9.13
N PHE A 8 3.77 -19.24 -8.56
CA PHE A 8 4.73 -18.22 -8.97
C PHE A 8 5.86 -18.14 -7.95
N ASN A 9 7.10 -18.27 -8.43
CA ASN A 9 8.29 -18.07 -7.61
C ASN A 9 8.78 -16.63 -7.79
N PHE A 10 8.66 -15.79 -6.76
CA PHE A 10 9.18 -14.42 -6.72
C PHE A 10 10.57 -14.31 -6.07
N GLY A 11 11.32 -15.42 -6.03
CA GLY A 11 12.65 -15.53 -5.43
C GLY A 11 12.67 -16.29 -4.11
N ALA A 12 11.59 -17.03 -3.79
CA ALA A 12 11.55 -17.99 -2.68
C ALA A 12 12.55 -19.14 -2.88
N LYS A 13 12.81 -19.50 -4.13
CA LYS A 13 13.83 -20.45 -4.55
C LYS A 13 14.64 -19.82 -5.70
N PRO A 14 15.89 -20.26 -5.98
CA PRO A 14 16.62 -19.82 -7.16
C PRO A 14 15.78 -19.97 -8.44
N PHE A 15 15.79 -18.96 -9.30
CA PHE A 15 15.04 -18.99 -10.56
C PHE A 15 15.61 -20.06 -11.48
N LYS A 16 14.74 -20.88 -12.09
CA LYS A 16 15.15 -21.91 -13.07
C LYS A 16 15.83 -21.29 -14.29
N TYR A 17 15.37 -20.10 -14.69
CA TYR A 17 15.92 -19.33 -15.80
C TYR A 17 16.12 -17.88 -15.33
N PRO A 18 17.24 -17.57 -14.64
CA PRO A 18 17.51 -16.22 -14.17
C PRO A 18 17.85 -15.29 -15.34
N PRO A 19 17.49 -13.99 -15.26
CA PRO A 19 17.94 -12.99 -16.23
C PRO A 19 19.46 -12.93 -16.33
N SER A 20 19.98 -12.63 -17.52
CA SER A 20 21.43 -12.44 -17.72
C SER A 20 21.95 -11.11 -17.14
N ALA A 21 21.06 -10.18 -16.81
CA ALA A 21 21.38 -8.92 -16.15
C ALA A 21 21.29 -9.05 -14.61
N LYS A 22 21.86 -8.08 -13.88
CA LYS A 22 21.66 -7.98 -12.43
C LYS A 22 20.17 -7.81 -12.12
N PHE A 23 19.65 -8.61 -11.20
CA PHE A 23 18.26 -8.55 -10.76
C PHE A 23 18.19 -8.65 -9.23
N ASN A 24 17.09 -8.14 -8.67
CA ASN A 24 16.75 -8.32 -7.27
C ASN A 24 15.52 -9.22 -7.14
N THR A 25 15.36 -9.86 -5.99
CA THR A 25 14.15 -10.62 -5.67
C THR A 25 13.38 -9.97 -4.53
N PHE A 26 12.11 -10.31 -4.36
CA PHE A 26 11.28 -9.77 -3.28
C PHE A 26 11.89 -10.10 -1.90
N ASN A 27 12.49 -11.28 -1.77
CA ASN A 27 13.14 -11.71 -0.53
C ASN A 27 14.45 -10.97 -0.22
N ASN A 28 14.97 -10.13 -1.13
CA ASN A 28 16.12 -9.28 -0.82
C ASN A 28 15.71 -8.06 0.04
N TYR A 29 14.43 -7.69 0.03
CA TYR A 29 13.93 -6.47 0.67
C TYR A 29 12.81 -6.71 1.70
N ALA A 30 12.18 -7.89 1.70
CA ALA A 30 11.14 -8.26 2.65
C ALA A 30 11.30 -9.70 3.12
N PHE A 31 11.10 -9.93 4.42
CA PHE A 31 11.11 -11.26 5.03
C PHE A 31 9.82 -11.46 5.82
N LEU A 32 9.19 -12.63 5.65
CA LEU A 32 8.06 -13.05 6.47
C LEU A 32 8.50 -14.15 7.43
N THR A 33 8.04 -14.10 8.67
CA THR A 33 8.21 -15.15 9.67
C THR A 33 7.44 -16.43 9.26
N ALA A 34 7.68 -17.53 9.97
CA ALA A 34 6.94 -18.76 9.70
C ALA A 34 5.44 -18.58 9.97
N GLU A 35 5.11 -17.79 11.00
CA GLU A 35 3.76 -17.46 11.41
C GLU A 35 3.04 -16.61 10.35
N GLU A 36 3.74 -15.63 9.75
CA GLU A 36 3.19 -14.74 8.72
C GLU A 36 2.97 -15.45 7.37
N LYS A 37 3.66 -16.58 7.12
CA LYS A 37 3.46 -17.41 5.91
C LYS A 37 2.23 -18.31 5.97
N ILE A 38 1.58 -18.42 7.13
CA ILE A 38 0.40 -19.28 7.30
C ILE A 38 -0.80 -18.65 6.58
N ILE A 39 -1.26 -19.30 5.51
CA ILE A 39 -2.50 -18.91 4.83
C ILE A 39 -3.69 -19.38 5.68
N LEU A 40 -4.31 -18.44 6.40
CA LEU A 40 -5.47 -18.74 7.23
C LEU A 40 -6.73 -19.03 6.39
N PRO A 41 -7.60 -19.94 6.84
CA PRO A 41 -8.93 -20.12 6.25
C PRO A 41 -9.70 -18.80 6.20
N ARG A 42 -10.50 -18.59 5.14
CA ARG A 42 -11.21 -17.32 4.87
C ARG A 42 -11.93 -16.76 6.09
N HIS A 43 -12.64 -17.59 6.86
CA HIS A 43 -13.38 -17.15 8.04
C HIS A 43 -12.47 -16.60 9.15
N ARG A 44 -11.32 -17.24 9.42
CA ARG A 44 -10.34 -16.77 10.41
C ARG A 44 -9.67 -15.49 9.94
N ARG A 45 -9.29 -15.41 8.66
CA ARG A 45 -8.71 -14.20 8.07
C ARG A 45 -9.66 -13.00 8.18
N LEU A 46 -10.95 -13.20 7.87
CA LEU A 46 -11.97 -12.15 7.99
C LEU A 46 -12.19 -11.71 9.44
N ALA A 47 -12.13 -12.64 10.40
CA ALA A 47 -12.25 -12.30 11.83
C ALA A 47 -11.08 -11.44 12.32
N LEU A 48 -9.85 -11.76 11.90
CA LEU A 48 -8.66 -10.97 12.22
C LEU A 48 -8.68 -9.59 11.55
N LEU A 49 -9.08 -9.49 10.28
CA LEU A 49 -9.19 -8.21 9.58
C LEU A 49 -10.18 -7.25 10.24
N LYS A 50 -11.23 -7.76 10.91
CA LYS A 50 -12.13 -6.94 11.72
C LYS A 50 -11.49 -6.42 13.02
N GLN A 51 -10.45 -7.09 13.52
CA GLN A 51 -9.71 -6.69 14.72
C GLN A 51 -8.57 -5.74 14.40
N VAL A 52 -8.05 -5.75 13.17
CA VAL A 52 -7.07 -4.78 12.70
C VAL A 52 -7.79 -3.46 12.49
N SER A 53 -7.67 -2.53 13.44
CA SER A 53 -7.99 -1.13 13.18
C SER A 53 -6.97 -0.61 12.16
N ILE A 54 -7.37 -0.54 10.90
CA ILE A 54 -6.67 0.32 9.95
C ILE A 54 -6.77 1.71 10.57
N ARG A 55 -5.62 2.35 10.85
CA ARG A 55 -5.61 3.70 11.41
C ARG A 55 -6.50 4.56 10.52
N GLU A 56 -7.59 5.11 11.06
CA GLU A 56 -8.68 5.69 10.26
C GLU A 56 -8.24 6.90 9.41
N ASN A 57 -7.00 7.37 9.57
CA ASN A 57 -6.44 8.56 8.95
C ASN A 57 -5.09 8.31 8.25
N CYS A 58 -4.79 7.10 7.77
CA CYS A 58 -3.56 6.87 6.98
C CYS A 58 -3.73 7.36 5.53
N CYS A 59 -2.64 7.85 4.94
CA CYS A 59 -2.54 8.21 3.54
C CYS A 59 -2.95 7.02 2.66
N THR A 60 -3.86 7.26 1.72
CA THR A 60 -4.40 6.22 0.83
C THR A 60 -3.41 5.74 -0.24
N LEU A 61 -2.28 6.43 -0.42
CA LEU A 61 -1.25 6.04 -1.39
C LEU A 61 -0.13 5.21 -0.77
N CYS A 62 0.45 5.65 0.34
CA CYS A 62 1.52 4.90 0.99
C CYS A 62 1.01 3.91 2.06
N CYS A 63 -0.21 4.11 2.57
CA CYS A 63 -0.79 3.34 3.68
C CYS A 63 0.10 3.34 4.95
N ASP A 64 0.94 4.36 5.11
CA ASP A 64 1.96 4.44 6.15
C ASP A 64 1.78 5.72 6.99
N GLU A 65 2.06 6.87 6.40
CA GLU A 65 1.95 8.18 7.05
C GLU A 65 0.51 8.67 7.20
N ILE A 66 0.28 9.62 8.13
CA ILE A 66 -1.04 10.23 8.34
C ILE A 66 -1.44 11.07 7.12
N ALA A 67 -2.70 10.95 6.72
CA ALA A 67 -3.34 11.79 5.73
C ALA A 67 -3.51 13.20 6.30
N ASP A 68 -2.58 14.09 5.99
CA ASP A 68 -2.44 15.41 6.60
C ASP A 68 -2.40 16.56 5.59
N THR A 69 -2.76 16.30 4.33
CA THR A 69 -2.61 17.27 3.25
C THR A 69 -3.90 17.43 2.45
N GLU A 70 -4.43 18.64 2.43
CA GLU A 70 -5.57 19.05 1.60
C GLU A 70 -5.09 19.54 0.24
N LEU A 71 -5.68 19.00 -0.83
CA LEU A 71 -5.45 19.40 -2.21
C LEU A 71 -6.46 20.48 -2.63
N ARG A 72 -6.00 21.63 -3.13
CA ARG A 72 -6.89 22.69 -3.64
C ARG A 72 -6.80 22.81 -5.15
N PRO A 73 -7.93 23.09 -5.83
CA PRO A 73 -9.22 23.53 -5.25
C PRO A 73 -10.21 22.41 -4.88
N CYS A 74 -9.89 21.13 -5.10
CA CYS A 74 -10.88 20.05 -4.95
C CYS A 74 -11.22 19.67 -3.49
N GLY A 75 -10.39 20.03 -2.52
CA GLY A 75 -10.62 19.82 -1.08
C GLY A 75 -10.33 18.41 -0.56
N HIS A 76 -9.84 17.48 -1.38
CA HIS A 76 -9.55 16.13 -0.92
C HIS A 76 -8.32 16.08 -0.02
N SER A 77 -8.38 15.31 1.08
CA SER A 77 -7.36 15.29 2.14
C SER A 77 -6.83 13.90 2.50
N ASP A 78 -7.05 12.88 1.67
CA ASP A 78 -6.71 11.48 1.99
C ASP A 78 -5.24 11.10 1.76
N LEU A 79 -4.34 12.09 1.73
CA LEU A 79 -2.93 11.95 1.37
C LEU A 79 -2.02 12.60 2.41
N CYS A 80 -0.85 12.00 2.66
CA CYS A 80 0.23 12.67 3.36
C CYS A 80 0.93 13.67 2.44
N MET A 81 1.67 14.62 3.01
CA MET A 81 2.37 15.65 2.25
C MET A 81 3.37 15.07 1.24
N GLU A 82 4.11 14.02 1.61
CA GLU A 82 5.12 13.43 0.72
C GLU A 82 4.50 12.83 -0.54
N CYS A 83 3.40 12.09 -0.40
CA CYS A 83 2.67 11.56 -1.54
C CYS A 83 2.00 12.67 -2.36
N ALA A 84 1.43 13.69 -1.70
CA ALA A 84 0.77 14.79 -2.39
C ALA A 84 1.74 15.59 -3.29
N LEU A 85 3.00 15.75 -2.90
CA LEU A 85 4.03 16.45 -3.68
C LEU A 85 4.42 15.72 -4.98
N GLN A 86 4.16 14.43 -5.09
CA GLN A 86 4.48 13.63 -6.28
C GLN A 86 3.39 13.66 -7.36
N LEU A 87 2.28 14.36 -7.12
CA LEU A 87 1.10 14.35 -7.99
C LEU A 87 0.85 15.73 -8.57
N GLU A 88 0.50 15.82 -9.85
CA GLU A 88 0.03 17.07 -10.49
C GLU A 88 -1.51 17.17 -10.49
N THR A 89 -2.18 16.02 -10.48
CA THR A 89 -3.65 15.89 -10.48
C THR A 89 -4.12 15.06 -9.29
N CYS A 90 -5.25 15.44 -8.70
CA CYS A 90 -5.86 14.72 -7.59
C CYS A 90 -6.23 13.28 -8.02
N PRO A 91 -5.79 12.23 -7.30
CA PRO A 91 -6.05 10.84 -7.70
C PRO A 91 -7.52 10.44 -7.52
N LEU A 92 -8.29 11.19 -6.73
CA LEU A 92 -9.68 10.90 -6.39
C LEU A 92 -10.66 11.49 -7.41
N CYS A 93 -10.45 12.75 -7.81
CA CYS A 93 -11.35 13.47 -8.71
C CYS A 93 -10.72 13.92 -10.04
N ARG A 94 -9.41 13.69 -10.23
CA ARG A 94 -8.63 14.07 -11.42
C ARG A 94 -8.51 15.57 -11.68
N GLN A 95 -8.91 16.40 -10.73
CA GLN A 95 -8.75 17.85 -10.82
C GLN A 95 -7.28 18.25 -10.63
N GLU A 96 -6.82 19.24 -11.39
CA GLU A 96 -5.47 19.79 -11.29
C GLU A 96 -5.21 20.38 -9.90
N ILE A 97 -4.05 20.07 -9.33
CA ILE A 97 -3.67 20.50 -7.99
C ILE A 97 -2.93 21.83 -8.08
N GLN A 98 -3.57 22.89 -7.61
CA GLN A 98 -2.97 24.23 -7.58
C GLN A 98 -2.13 24.45 -6.33
N THR A 99 -2.66 24.06 -5.16
CA THR A 99 -1.94 24.20 -3.89
C THR A 99 -2.17 22.99 -2.98
N ARG A 100 -1.20 22.74 -2.10
CA ARG A 100 -1.20 21.66 -1.11
C ARG A 100 -1.05 22.29 0.26
N VAL A 101 -2.01 22.05 1.14
CA VAL A 101 -2.03 22.67 2.47
C VAL A 101 -1.93 21.58 3.51
N ARG A 102 -0.89 21.64 4.35
CA ARG A 102 -0.76 20.71 5.47
C ARG A 102 -1.78 21.08 6.55
N GLN A 103 -2.69 20.19 6.86
CA GLN A 103 -3.64 20.35 7.94
C GLN A 103 -2.97 19.94 9.25
N ILE A 104 -2.63 20.94 10.08
CA ILE A 104 -2.21 20.71 11.46
C ILE A 104 -3.50 20.43 12.23
N ALA A 105 -3.76 19.16 12.55
CA ALA A 105 -4.89 18.82 13.40
C ALA A 105 -4.71 19.52 14.76
N HIS A 106 -5.53 20.53 15.01
CA HIS A 106 -5.73 21.04 16.36
C HIS A 106 -6.47 19.94 17.10
N ILE A 107 -5.72 19.10 17.83
CA ILE A 107 -6.30 18.16 18.78
C ILE A 107 -7.15 19.00 19.75
N SER A 108 -8.46 18.87 19.64
CA SER A 108 -9.46 19.44 20.55
C SER A 108 -10.20 18.28 21.19
#